data_AF-A0A3N5H7L8-F1
#
_entry.id   AF-A0A3N5H7L8-F1
#
_cell.length_a   1.000
_cell.length_b   1.000
_cell.length_c   1.000
_cell.angle_alpha   90.00
_cell.angle_beta   90.00
_cell.angle_gamma   90.00
#
_symmetry.space_group_name_H-M   'P 1'
#
loop_
_entity.id
_entity.type
_entity.pdbx_description
1 polymer ?
#
loop_
_entity_poly.entity_id
_entity_poly.type
_entity_poly.pdbx_seq_one_letter_code
_entity_poly.pdbx_strand_id
1 'polypeptide(L)'
;MTFAAGEARAGGAAASLRAEGGVVALLAAIGKGGALLAPDAATYMAEIAPLLAALDDAKVPTSILHPGGAVSFPVELRDEATFDAWLDEPRAGKLRVIQRQDGLELVSGIGKLPGPDPNGPTVPVRGGRLDVATTREGLQRLQQRFHASDACLVPSFGTELRAVGTVLSAFWSGPKEPLFERVCLVYPRPGGARR
;
A
#
# COMPACT_ATOMS: atom_id res chain seq x y z
N MET A 1 -13.14 3.76 8.10
CA MET A 1 -12.89 5.13 7.63
C MET A 1 -13.30 5.23 6.19
N THR A 2 -13.99 6.31 5.85
CA THR A 2 -14.41 6.62 4.48
C THR A 2 -13.83 7.98 4.10
N PHE A 3 -13.70 8.21 2.80
CA PHE A 3 -13.24 9.49 2.29
C PHE A 3 -14.40 10.20 1.59
N ALA A 4 -14.36 11.52 1.65
CA ALA A 4 -15.18 12.44 0.88
C ALA A 4 -14.23 13.55 0.41
N ALA A 5 -14.60 14.33 -0.61
CA ALA A 5 -13.71 15.29 -1.27
C ALA A 5 -12.81 16.11 -0.30
N GLY A 6 -11.55 15.68 -0.13
CA GLY A 6 -10.57 16.32 0.75
C GLY A 6 -10.73 16.07 2.26
N GLU A 7 -11.52 15.09 2.70
CA GLU A 7 -11.84 14.79 4.10
C GLU A 7 -11.85 13.28 4.37
N ALA A 8 -11.28 12.87 5.51
CA ALA A 8 -11.40 11.53 6.05
C ALA A 8 -12.41 11.50 7.20
N ARG A 9 -13.25 10.45 7.26
CA ARG A 9 -14.30 10.28 8.27
C ARG A 9 -14.18 8.94 9.00
N ALA A 10 -14.41 8.98 10.31
CA ALA A 10 -14.50 7.81 11.17
C ALA A 10 -15.53 8.07 12.29
N GLY A 11 -16.59 7.27 12.35
CA GLY A 11 -17.69 7.53 13.28
C GLY A 11 -18.29 8.91 13.03
N GLY A 12 -18.40 9.72 14.08
CA GLY A 12 -18.83 11.13 14.02
C GLY A 12 -17.70 12.14 13.82
N ALA A 13 -16.45 11.70 13.67
CA ALA A 13 -15.29 12.57 13.50
C ALA A 13 -14.89 12.70 12.03
N ALA A 14 -14.34 13.87 11.69
CA ALA A 14 -13.81 14.19 10.39
C ALA A 14 -12.44 14.88 10.52
N ALA A 15 -11.56 14.63 9.56
CA ALA A 15 -10.27 15.29 9.44
C ALA A 15 -10.07 15.79 8.00
N SER A 16 -9.54 17.00 7.87
CA SER A 16 -9.14 17.52 6.57
C SER A 16 -7.91 16.76 6.07
N LEU A 17 -7.94 16.34 4.80
CA LEU A 17 -6.77 15.78 4.11
C LEU A 17 -5.84 16.86 3.56
N ARG A 18 -6.28 18.12 3.54
CA ARG A 18 -5.56 19.25 2.92
C ARG A 18 -4.97 20.23 3.93
N ALA A 19 -5.42 20.18 5.18
CA ALA A 19 -4.99 21.08 6.24
C ALA A 19 -4.69 20.28 7.50
N GLU A 20 -3.78 20.79 8.33
CA GLU A 20 -3.50 20.19 9.64
C GLU A 20 -4.69 20.43 10.58
N GLY A 21 -5.62 19.48 10.64
CA GLY A 21 -6.80 19.60 11.48
C GLY A 21 -7.67 18.36 11.53
N GLY A 22 -8.16 18.02 12.72
CA GLY A 22 -9.13 16.94 12.93
C GLY A 22 -8.55 15.53 13.03
N VAL A 23 -7.27 15.32 12.69
CA VAL A 23 -6.62 13.99 12.75
C VAL A 23 -6.66 13.40 14.17
N VAL A 24 -6.44 14.20 15.21
CA VAL A 24 -6.51 13.74 16.60
C VAL A 24 -7.92 13.24 16.97
N ALA A 25 -8.95 14.01 16.60
CA ALA A 25 -10.35 13.63 16.83
C ALA A 25 -10.72 12.37 16.03
N LEU A 26 -10.19 12.24 14.82
CA LEU A 26 -10.35 11.06 13.98
C LEU A 26 -9.72 9.81 14.62
N LEU A 27 -8.47 9.91 15.10
CA LEU A 27 -7.80 8.83 15.82
C LEU A 27 -8.56 8.43 17.09
N ALA A 28 -9.06 9.40 17.85
CA ALA A 28 -9.88 9.13 19.03
C ALA A 28 -11.18 8.37 18.66
N ALA A 29 -11.81 8.72 17.54
CA ALA A 29 -13.01 8.04 17.05
C ALA A 29 -12.74 6.61 16.54
N ILE A 30 -11.55 6.35 15.99
CA ILE A 30 -11.11 4.99 15.62
C ILE A 30 -10.87 4.14 16.89
N GLY A 31 -10.33 4.76 17.94
CA GLY A 31 -10.01 4.10 19.19
C GLY A 31 -9.06 2.91 18.99
N LYS A 32 -9.34 1.80 19.69
CA LYS A 32 -8.50 0.57 19.61
C LYS A 32 -8.90 -0.40 18.49
N GLY A 33 -9.94 -0.08 17.70
CA GLY A 33 -10.54 -1.02 16.74
C GLY A 33 -9.77 -1.22 15.44
N GLY A 34 -8.71 -0.43 15.21
CA GLY A 34 -7.99 -0.42 13.94
C GLY A 34 -8.67 0.44 12.88
N ALA A 35 -7.90 0.85 11.88
CA ALA A 35 -8.32 1.70 10.78
C ALA A 35 -8.59 0.88 9.51
N LEU A 36 -9.85 0.79 9.09
CA LEU A 36 -10.21 0.30 7.76
C LEU A 36 -10.33 1.47 6.79
N LEU A 37 -9.45 1.55 5.79
CA LEU A 37 -9.50 2.58 4.74
C LEU A 37 -10.38 2.08 3.59
N ALA A 38 -11.56 2.68 3.41
CA ALA A 38 -12.43 2.35 2.29
C ALA A 38 -12.09 3.24 1.08
N PRO A 39 -11.58 2.69 -0.04
CA PRO A 39 -11.22 3.49 -1.21
C PRO A 39 -12.47 4.10 -1.85
N ASP A 40 -12.39 5.38 -2.19
CA ASP A 40 -13.28 6.01 -3.16
C ASP A 40 -12.51 6.31 -4.46
N ALA A 41 -13.23 6.79 -5.48
CA ALA A 41 -12.67 7.04 -6.80
C ALA A 41 -11.85 8.35 -6.92
N ALA A 42 -11.71 9.13 -5.85
CA ALA A 42 -11.12 10.47 -5.90
C ALA A 42 -10.04 10.71 -4.83
N THR A 43 -9.66 9.67 -4.08
CA THR A 43 -8.67 9.77 -3.01
C THR A 43 -7.31 9.29 -3.49
N TYR A 44 -6.32 10.18 -3.49
CA TYR A 44 -4.94 9.88 -3.88
C TYR A 44 -4.06 9.60 -2.66
N MET A 45 -3.05 8.73 -2.84
CA MET A 45 -2.08 8.38 -1.79
C MET A 45 -1.40 9.62 -1.18
N ALA A 46 -1.07 10.60 -2.02
CA ALA A 46 -0.52 11.88 -1.60
C ALA A 46 -1.43 12.66 -0.62
N GLU A 47 -2.74 12.65 -0.86
CA GLU A 47 -3.71 13.38 -0.03
C GLU A 47 -3.89 12.74 1.33
N ILE A 48 -3.80 11.41 1.39
CA ILE A 48 -3.95 10.67 2.65
C ILE A 48 -2.62 10.42 3.37
N ALA A 49 -1.50 10.86 2.81
CA ALA A 49 -0.18 10.65 3.41
C ALA A 49 -0.06 11.19 4.86
N PRO A 50 -0.59 12.37 5.22
CA PRO A 50 -0.62 12.82 6.61
C PRO A 50 -1.43 11.91 7.54
N LEU A 51 -2.53 11.36 7.03
CA LEU A 51 -3.35 10.40 7.78
C LEU A 51 -2.60 9.09 7.98
N LEU A 52 -1.92 8.57 6.96
CA LEU A 52 -1.10 7.36 7.07
C LEU A 52 0.04 7.56 8.08
N ALA A 53 0.70 8.72 8.06
CA ALA A 53 1.72 9.07 9.06
C ALA A 53 1.15 9.05 10.48
N ALA A 54 -0.02 9.67 10.69
CA ALA A 54 -0.65 9.71 12.01
C ALA A 54 -1.10 8.32 12.51
N LEU A 55 -1.60 7.46 11.60
CA LEU A 55 -1.96 6.07 11.93
C LEU A 55 -0.72 5.25 12.31
N ASP A 56 0.38 5.44 11.58
CA ASP A 56 1.65 4.75 11.83
C ASP A 56 2.31 5.22 13.14
N ASP A 57 2.33 6.53 13.40
CA ASP A 57 2.85 7.09 14.66
C ASP A 57 2.06 6.59 15.87
N ALA A 58 0.73 6.49 15.73
CA ALA A 58 -0.15 5.95 16.75
C ALA A 58 -0.19 4.41 16.78
N LYS A 59 0.55 3.73 15.90
CA LYS A 59 0.60 2.26 15.76
C LYS A 59 -0.79 1.63 15.65
N VAL A 60 -1.69 2.27 14.91
CA VAL A 60 -3.04 1.80 14.67
C VAL A 60 -3.01 0.66 13.63
N PRO A 61 -3.54 -0.53 13.95
CA PRO A 61 -3.67 -1.60 12.96
C PRO A 61 -4.46 -1.10 11.74
N THR A 62 -3.86 -1.17 10.55
CA THR A 62 -4.44 -0.58 9.35
C THR A 62 -4.79 -1.65 8.33
N SER A 63 -5.94 -1.51 7.67
CA SER A 63 -6.40 -2.38 6.60
C SER A 63 -6.99 -1.57 5.46
N ILE A 64 -6.81 -2.02 4.22
CA ILE A 64 -7.38 -1.39 3.03
C ILE A 64 -8.54 -2.24 2.52
N LEU A 65 -9.73 -1.67 2.39
CA LEU A 65 -10.87 -2.37 1.80
C LEU A 65 -10.64 -2.51 0.29
N HIS A 66 -10.92 -3.68 -0.27
CA HIS A 66 -10.94 -3.88 -1.71
C HIS A 66 -12.04 -2.99 -2.33
N PRO A 67 -11.84 -2.37 -3.50
CA PRO A 67 -12.85 -1.51 -4.14
C PRO A 67 -14.19 -2.20 -4.43
N GLY A 68 -14.21 -3.53 -4.50
CA GLY A 68 -15.44 -4.34 -4.61
C GLY A 68 -16.20 -4.52 -3.29
N GLY A 69 -15.70 -3.99 -2.17
CA GLY A 69 -16.39 -3.91 -0.88
C GLY A 69 -16.44 -5.19 -0.02
N ALA A 70 -16.05 -6.35 -0.54
CA ALA A 70 -16.26 -7.63 0.14
C ALA A 70 -15.10 -8.08 1.05
N VAL A 71 -13.88 -7.62 0.81
CA VAL A 71 -12.66 -8.09 1.51
C VAL A 71 -11.74 -6.93 1.84
N SER A 72 -10.98 -7.04 2.92
CA SER A 72 -9.97 -6.05 3.31
C SER A 72 -8.60 -6.69 3.51
N PHE A 73 -7.55 -5.92 3.25
CA PHE A 73 -6.17 -6.37 3.30
C PHE A 73 -5.44 -5.66 4.45
N PRO A 74 -5.00 -6.38 5.50
CA PRO A 74 -4.16 -5.79 6.53
C PRO A 74 -2.82 -5.39 5.93
N VAL A 75 -2.32 -4.22 6.33
CA VAL A 75 -1.03 -3.69 5.88
C VAL A 75 -0.26 -3.08 7.06
N GLU A 76 1.05 -3.31 7.07
CA GLU A 76 1.99 -2.53 7.87
C GLU A 76 2.27 -1.21 7.15
N LEU A 77 2.13 -0.09 7.83
CA LEU A 77 2.52 1.20 7.26
C LEU A 77 4.01 1.41 7.45
N ARG A 78 4.70 1.87 6.40
CA ARG A 78 6.11 2.28 6.47
C ARG A 78 6.28 3.59 5.72
N ASP A 79 6.84 4.59 6.39
CA ASP A 79 7.33 5.76 5.67
C ASP A 79 8.62 5.45 4.90
N GLU A 80 9.08 6.41 4.11
CA GLU A 80 10.31 6.31 3.31
C GLU A 80 11.53 5.90 4.16
N ALA A 81 11.75 6.54 5.31
CA ALA A 81 12.90 6.25 6.18
C ALA A 81 12.85 4.83 6.77
N THR A 82 11.67 4.39 7.20
CA THR A 82 11.47 3.03 7.72
C THR A 82 11.60 2.00 6.60
N PHE A 83 11.13 2.34 5.40
CA PHE A 83 11.28 1.49 4.22
C PHE A 83 12.74 1.36 3.79
N ASP A 84 13.51 2.44 3.80
CA ASP A 84 14.94 2.42 3.48
C ASP A 84 15.72 1.61 4.51
N ALA A 85 15.47 1.81 5.80
CA ALA A 85 16.04 0.96 6.85
C ALA A 85 15.67 -0.52 6.66
N TRP A 86 14.42 -0.79 6.28
CA TRP A 86 14.00 -2.14 5.92
C TRP A 86 14.72 -2.66 4.67
N LEU A 87 15.14 -1.83 3.70
CA LEU A 87 15.93 -2.31 2.58
C LEU A 87 17.34 -2.68 2.99
N ASP A 88 17.96 -1.86 3.85
CA ASP A 88 19.35 -1.99 4.28
C ASP A 88 19.59 -3.18 5.22
N GLU A 89 18.54 -3.67 5.91
CA GLU A 89 18.64 -4.88 6.72
C GLU A 89 19.19 -6.08 5.87
N PRO A 90 20.17 -6.85 6.34
CA PRO A 90 20.77 -7.94 5.55
C PRO A 90 19.93 -9.22 5.59
N ARG A 91 18.65 -9.14 5.25
CA ARG A 91 17.71 -10.26 5.20
C ARG A 91 17.34 -10.58 3.76
N ALA A 92 17.58 -11.83 3.36
CA ALA A 92 17.19 -12.34 2.05
C ALA A 92 15.66 -12.38 1.90
N GLY A 93 15.19 -12.36 0.65
CA GLY A 93 13.76 -12.54 0.37
C GLY A 93 12.90 -11.30 0.60
N LYS A 94 13.43 -10.10 0.40
CA LYS A 94 12.63 -8.88 0.36
C LYS A 94 12.09 -8.64 -1.04
N LEU A 95 10.78 -8.43 -1.14
CA LEU A 95 10.14 -8.07 -2.39
C LEU A 95 9.55 -6.66 -2.30
N ARG A 96 9.85 -5.87 -3.32
CA ARG A 96 9.23 -4.56 -3.54
C ARG A 96 8.34 -4.67 -4.76
N VAL A 97 7.14 -4.14 -4.65
CA VAL A 97 6.20 -4.02 -5.75
C VAL A 97 5.98 -2.54 -5.97
N ILE A 98 6.67 -1.97 -6.95
CA ILE A 98 6.54 -0.55 -7.27
C ILE A 98 5.34 -0.41 -8.19
N GLN A 99 4.32 0.28 -7.72
CA GLN A 99 3.11 0.55 -8.49
C GLN A 99 3.28 1.88 -9.23
N ARG A 100 3.42 1.76 -10.55
CA ARG A 100 3.51 2.87 -11.51
C ARG A 100 2.15 3.06 -12.21
N GLN A 101 2.03 4.14 -12.99
CA GLN A 101 0.83 4.40 -13.78
C GLN A 101 0.67 3.40 -14.96
N ASP A 102 1.77 2.89 -15.49
CA ASP A 102 1.84 1.99 -16.64
C ASP A 102 1.89 0.51 -16.28
N GLY A 103 2.02 0.17 -15.00
CA GLY A 103 2.02 -1.21 -14.50
C GLY A 103 2.74 -1.37 -13.17
N LEU A 104 3.16 -2.61 -12.89
CA LEU A 104 3.92 -2.95 -11.70
C LEU A 104 5.35 -3.35 -12.05
N GLU A 105 6.29 -2.77 -11.33
CA GLU A 105 7.68 -3.21 -11.34
C GLU A 105 7.94 -4.07 -10.10
N LEU A 106 8.33 -5.33 -10.34
CA LEU A 106 8.65 -6.27 -9.27
C LEU A 106 10.16 -6.25 -9.06
N VAL A 107 10.60 -5.99 -7.83
CA VAL A 107 12.02 -5.84 -7.50
C VAL A 107 12.35 -6.72 -6.32
N SER A 108 13.43 -7.49 -6.44
CA SER A 108 13.99 -8.30 -5.35
C SER A 108 15.23 -7.62 -4.76
N GLY A 109 15.85 -8.25 -3.75
CA GLY A 109 17.17 -7.84 -3.26
C GLY A 109 18.29 -7.93 -4.32
N ILE A 110 18.09 -8.67 -5.41
CA ILE A 110 19.06 -8.84 -6.51
C ILE A 110 18.83 -7.80 -7.63
N GLY A 111 17.72 -7.05 -7.56
CA GLY A 111 17.34 -6.05 -8.55
C GLY A 111 15.98 -6.30 -9.16
N LYS A 112 15.67 -5.52 -10.20
CA LYS A 112 14.41 -5.57 -10.95
C LYS A 112 14.26 -6.94 -11.62
N LEU A 113 13.06 -7.48 -11.55
CA LEU A 113 12.74 -8.77 -12.14
C LEU A 113 12.36 -8.61 -13.62
N PRO A 114 12.76 -9.56 -14.46
CA PRO A 114 12.57 -9.46 -15.90
C PRO A 114 11.08 -9.37 -16.25
N GLY A 115 10.76 -8.38 -17.09
CA GLY A 115 9.45 -8.18 -17.69
C GLY A 115 9.51 -8.24 -19.21
N PRO A 116 8.36 -8.07 -19.90
CA PRO A 116 8.33 -7.99 -21.35
C PRO A 116 9.12 -6.80 -21.92
N ASP A 117 9.29 -5.72 -21.13
CA ASP A 117 10.11 -4.57 -21.44
C ASP A 117 11.24 -4.43 -20.39
N PRO A 118 12.53 -4.43 -20.79
CA PRO A 118 13.66 -4.20 -19.89
C PRO A 118 13.56 -2.90 -19.08
N ASN A 119 12.99 -1.85 -19.69
CA ASN A 119 12.86 -0.51 -19.11
C ASN A 119 11.46 -0.27 -18.52
N GLY A 120 10.48 -1.09 -18.89
CA GLY A 120 9.07 -0.97 -18.50
C GLY A 120 8.69 -1.84 -17.30
N PRO A 121 7.40 -1.85 -16.91
CA PRO A 121 6.92 -2.64 -15.79
C PRO A 121 7.09 -4.15 -16.05
N THR A 122 7.40 -4.90 -14.98
CA THR A 122 7.41 -6.37 -15.01
C THR A 122 6.03 -6.93 -15.36
N VAL A 123 4.97 -6.31 -14.82
CA VAL A 123 3.59 -6.63 -15.14
C VAL A 123 2.91 -5.39 -15.71
N PRO A 124 2.68 -5.32 -17.04
CA PRO A 124 2.05 -4.16 -17.67
C PRO A 124 0.54 -4.12 -17.44
N VAL A 125 -0.04 -2.94 -17.61
CA VAL A 125 -1.50 -2.77 -17.74
C VAL A 125 -1.98 -3.40 -19.06
N ARG A 126 -3.01 -4.24 -18.99
CA ARG A 126 -3.64 -4.91 -20.15
C ARG A 126 -5.08 -4.43 -20.32
N GLY A 127 -5.43 -3.92 -21.51
CA GLY A 127 -6.77 -3.38 -21.77
C GLY A 127 -7.16 -2.23 -20.84
N GLY A 128 -6.19 -1.40 -20.44
CA GLY A 128 -6.39 -0.31 -19.48
C GLY A 128 -6.57 -0.73 -18.03
N ARG A 129 -6.42 -2.02 -17.70
CA ARG A 129 -6.54 -2.55 -16.33
C ARG A 129 -5.32 -3.34 -15.93
N LEU A 130 -4.98 -3.29 -14.65
CA LEU A 130 -3.90 -4.11 -14.11
C LEU A 130 -4.29 -5.59 -14.16
N ASP A 131 -3.38 -6.42 -14.66
CA ASP A 131 -3.53 -7.87 -14.64
C ASP A 131 -3.16 -8.43 -13.24
N VAL A 132 -4.13 -8.39 -12.33
CA VAL A 132 -4.00 -8.88 -10.95
C VAL A 132 -3.66 -10.37 -10.92
N ALA A 133 -4.20 -11.18 -11.84
CA ALA A 133 -3.94 -12.62 -11.87
C ALA A 133 -2.46 -12.89 -12.20
N THR A 134 -1.95 -12.28 -13.28
CA THR A 134 -0.53 -12.35 -13.63
C THR A 134 0.37 -11.81 -12.50
N THR A 135 -0.05 -10.74 -11.84
CA THR A 135 0.67 -10.19 -10.69
C THR A 135 0.75 -11.20 -9.56
N ARG A 136 -0.36 -11.82 -9.17
CA ARG A 136 -0.42 -12.84 -8.10
C ARG A 136 0.48 -14.02 -8.39
N GLU A 137 0.40 -14.57 -9.59
CA GLU A 137 1.28 -15.68 -10.00
C GLU A 137 2.75 -15.28 -9.94
N GLY A 138 3.07 -14.06 -10.38
CA GLY A 138 4.41 -13.49 -10.25
C GLY A 138 4.86 -13.46 -8.80
N LEU A 139 4.06 -12.86 -7.91
CA LEU A 139 4.36 -12.76 -6.49
C LEU A 139 4.50 -14.14 -5.83
N GLN A 140 3.64 -15.10 -6.15
CA GLN A 140 3.73 -16.46 -5.61
C GLN A 140 5.02 -17.17 -6.05
N ARG A 141 5.42 -17.05 -7.33
CA ARG A 141 6.69 -17.61 -7.82
C ARG A 141 7.89 -16.97 -7.13
N LEU A 142 7.84 -15.66 -6.89
CA LEU A 142 8.91 -14.93 -6.21
C LEU A 142 9.00 -15.29 -4.73
N GLN A 143 7.85 -15.40 -4.07
CA GLN A 143 7.74 -15.82 -2.69
C GLN A 143 8.41 -17.18 -2.49
N GLN A 144 8.11 -18.14 -3.36
CA GLN A 144 8.69 -19.48 -3.32
C GLN A 144 10.19 -19.47 -3.66
N ARG A 145 10.59 -18.75 -4.71
CA ARG A 145 11.99 -18.71 -5.17
C ARG A 145 12.94 -18.06 -4.17
N PHE A 146 12.49 -16.99 -3.52
CA PHE A 146 13.33 -16.20 -2.62
C PHE A 146 13.02 -16.44 -1.14
N HIS A 147 12.11 -17.37 -0.83
CA HIS A 147 11.58 -17.60 0.52
C HIS A 147 11.17 -16.29 1.20
N ALA A 148 10.53 -15.42 0.42
CA ALA A 148 10.18 -14.08 0.86
C ALA A 148 9.06 -14.15 1.89
N SER A 149 9.33 -13.60 3.07
CA SER A 149 8.35 -13.51 4.18
C SER A 149 7.70 -12.13 4.25
N ASP A 150 8.30 -11.12 3.62
CA ASP A 150 7.85 -9.73 3.64
C ASP A 150 7.83 -9.15 2.22
N ALA A 151 6.76 -8.44 1.89
CA ALA A 151 6.61 -7.73 0.64
C ALA A 151 6.00 -6.34 0.85
N CYS A 152 6.63 -5.32 0.26
CA CYS A 152 6.19 -3.95 0.35
C CYS A 152 5.61 -3.48 -0.99
N LEU A 153 4.37 -2.99 -0.96
CA LEU A 153 3.77 -2.23 -2.05
C LEU A 153 4.21 -0.77 -1.94
N VAL A 154 4.77 -0.24 -3.02
CA VAL A 154 5.28 1.13 -3.11
C VAL A 154 4.50 1.87 -4.20
N PRO A 155 3.38 2.52 -3.85
CA PRO A 155 2.61 3.32 -4.80
C PRO A 155 3.38 4.57 -5.21
N SER A 156 3.33 4.91 -6.50
CA SER A 156 3.75 6.22 -6.98
C SER A 156 2.87 7.32 -6.35
N PHE A 157 3.38 8.55 -6.23
CA PHE A 157 2.70 9.66 -5.55
C PHE A 157 1.26 9.91 -6.06
N GLY A 158 1.06 9.86 -7.38
CA GLY A 158 -0.24 10.06 -8.03
C GLY A 158 -1.13 8.81 -8.09
N THR A 159 -0.86 7.78 -7.28
CA THR A 159 -1.68 6.57 -7.26
C THR A 159 -2.94 6.78 -6.43
N GLU A 160 -4.09 6.34 -6.95
CA GLU A 160 -5.35 6.33 -6.21
C GLU A 160 -5.38 5.21 -5.16
N LEU A 161 -6.00 5.45 -4.01
CA LEU A 161 -6.21 4.42 -2.98
C LEU A 161 -7.01 3.23 -3.53
N ARG A 162 -7.91 3.47 -4.48
CA ARG A 162 -8.64 2.41 -5.20
C ARG A 162 -7.71 1.49 -5.99
N ALA A 163 -6.71 2.06 -6.65
CA ALA A 163 -5.72 1.30 -7.39
C ALA A 163 -4.82 0.48 -6.45
N VAL A 164 -4.43 1.05 -5.30
CA VAL A 164 -3.72 0.33 -4.23
C VAL A 164 -4.54 -0.86 -3.73
N GLY A 165 -5.81 -0.64 -3.37
CA GLY A 165 -6.71 -1.71 -2.92
C GLY A 165 -6.93 -2.80 -3.97
N THR A 166 -6.87 -2.45 -5.26
CA THR A 166 -6.92 -3.43 -6.36
C THR A 166 -5.63 -4.26 -6.40
N VAL A 167 -4.46 -3.62 -6.35
CA VAL A 167 -3.15 -4.31 -6.37
C VAL A 167 -2.98 -5.23 -5.17
N LEU A 168 -3.41 -4.81 -3.98
CA LEU A 168 -3.28 -5.62 -2.76
C LEU A 168 -3.94 -7.00 -2.92
N SER A 169 -4.99 -7.14 -3.72
CA SER A 169 -5.59 -8.46 -3.99
C SER A 169 -4.63 -9.49 -4.63
N ALA A 170 -3.53 -9.04 -5.24
CA ALA A 170 -2.50 -9.92 -5.79
C ALA A 170 -1.58 -10.53 -4.71
N PHE A 171 -1.57 -9.98 -3.48
CA PHE A 171 -0.74 -10.45 -2.37
C PHE A 171 -1.40 -11.59 -1.56
N TRP A 172 -2.60 -12.03 -1.97
CA TRP A 172 -3.34 -13.13 -1.34
C TRP A 172 -3.68 -14.20 -2.38
N SER A 173 -3.54 -15.47 -2.02
CA SER A 173 -4.01 -16.61 -2.84
C SER A 173 -5.51 -16.84 -2.71
N GLY A 174 -6.06 -16.50 -1.55
CA GLY A 174 -7.46 -16.70 -1.20
C GLY A 174 -7.88 -15.87 0.02
N PRO A 175 -9.14 -15.97 0.46
CA PRO A 175 -9.62 -15.29 1.66
C PRO A 175 -8.79 -15.67 2.88
N LYS A 176 -8.17 -14.69 3.55
CA LYS A 176 -7.30 -14.90 4.72
C LYS A 176 -6.04 -15.73 4.47
N GLU A 177 -5.67 -15.94 3.21
CA GLU A 177 -4.44 -16.64 2.81
C GLU A 177 -3.46 -15.65 2.17
N PRO A 178 -2.70 -14.89 2.99
CA PRO A 178 -1.67 -14.01 2.45
C PRO A 178 -0.52 -14.84 1.87
N LEU A 179 0.05 -14.37 0.76
CA LEU A 179 1.27 -14.97 0.19
C LEU A 179 2.49 -14.71 1.09
N PHE A 180 2.49 -13.60 1.82
CA PHE A 180 3.59 -13.14 2.67
C PHE A 180 3.13 -13.06 4.13
N GLU A 181 4.04 -13.31 5.07
CA GLU A 181 3.74 -13.14 6.50
C GLU A 181 3.44 -11.68 6.82
N ARG A 182 4.11 -10.76 6.13
CA ARG A 182 3.94 -9.32 6.27
C ARG A 182 3.75 -8.69 4.90
N VAL A 183 2.75 -7.83 4.80
CA VAL A 183 2.50 -6.99 3.63
C VAL A 183 2.56 -5.55 4.10
N CYS A 184 3.41 -4.76 3.48
CA CYS A 184 3.63 -3.37 3.84
C CYS A 184 3.09 -2.43 2.76
N LEU A 185 2.58 -1.28 3.17
CA LEU A 185 2.22 -0.16 2.30
C LEU A 185 3.16 1.00 2.59
N VAL A 186 3.97 1.33 1.61
CA VAL A 186 4.91 2.46 1.71
C VAL A 186 4.19 3.76 1.39
N TYR A 187 4.43 4.80 2.17
CA TYR A 187 3.85 6.13 1.96
C TYR A 187 4.90 7.24 2.14
N PRO A 188 4.76 8.38 1.44
CA PRO A 188 5.65 9.52 1.64
C PRO A 188 5.27 10.25 2.94
N ARG A 189 6.19 10.40 3.89
CA ARG A 189 5.88 11.16 5.12
C ARG A 189 5.85 12.66 4.82
N PRO A 190 4.75 13.39 5.11
CA PRO A 190 4.70 14.83 4.92
C PRO A 190 5.73 15.56 5.80
N GLY A 191 6.37 16.59 5.26
CA GLY A 191 7.37 17.38 6.00
C GLY A 191 8.71 16.69 6.21
N GLY A 192 8.88 15.45 5.71
CA GLY A 192 10.19 14.81 5.57
C GLY A 192 10.97 15.51 4.46
N ALA A 193 11.69 16.57 4.81
CA ALA A 193 12.72 17.10 3.93
C ALA A 193 13.67 15.95 3.59
N ARG A 194 13.89 15.71 2.29
CA ARG A 194 15.07 14.99 1.81
C ARG A 194 16.27 15.62 2.52
N ARG A 195 16.88 14.88 3.42
CA ARG A 195 18.24 15.20 3.88
C ARG A 195 19.22 14.55 2.92
#